data_AF-A0A7S0VY70-F1
#
_entry.id   AF-A0A7S0VY70-F1
#
_cell.length_a   1.000
_cell.length_b   1.000
_cell.length_c   1.000
_cell.angle_alpha   90.00
_cell.angle_beta   90.00
_cell.angle_gamma   90.00
#
_symmetry.space_group_name_H-M   'P 1'
#
loop_
_entity.id
_entity.type
_entity.pdbx_description
1 polymer ?
#
loop_
_entity_poly.entity_id
_entity_poly.type
_entity_poly.pdbx_seq_one_letter_code
_entity_poly.pdbx_strand_id
1 'polypeptide(L)'
;RVLGRAVLGMVPMVMVLGVVTWGFAVSHVLLFGGVLREFGTAFDAFFSLYRSVIGWDGYEGMRAADPFWGPAMFALWTVAGTFFISSMFFAVLAEADLHVALTRDAQQGLIATLTSVYDSIMRAQRRRAELISLTGVVRHARARLAALPHRAMRTPAESLLGEALELSRMTAIERLSTAKERQLQEQAEQETQQTKRVEALDLRVARVVASVNSLQATLKKVEEQRAAKAEGPKKDAKAG
;
A
#
# COMPACT_ATOMS: atom_id res chain seq x y z
N ARG A 1 6.44 -0.90 21.32
CA ARG A 1 6.09 -2.14 20.58
C ARG A 1 6.43 -2.05 19.09
N VAL A 2 6.09 -0.95 18.39
CA VAL A 2 6.44 -0.75 16.97
C VAL A 2 7.96 -0.83 16.72
N LEU A 3 8.77 -0.17 17.56
CA LEU A 3 10.24 -0.20 17.46
C LEU A 3 10.82 -1.62 17.55
N GLY A 4 10.29 -2.47 18.43
CA GLY A 4 10.77 -3.86 18.57
C GLY A 4 10.51 -4.71 17.34
N ARG A 5 9.38 -4.46 16.63
CA ARG A 5 9.04 -5.19 15.40
C ARG A 5 9.92 -4.74 14.23
N ALA A 6 10.21 -3.45 14.14
CA ALA A 6 11.14 -2.90 13.15
C ALA A 6 12.57 -3.46 13.34
N VAL A 7 13.05 -3.53 14.59
CA VAL A 7 14.37 -4.11 14.91
C VAL A 7 14.44 -5.59 14.49
N LEU A 8 13.38 -6.36 14.74
CA LEU A 8 13.30 -7.76 14.29
C LEU A 8 13.36 -7.90 12.75
N GLY A 9 12.77 -6.96 12.02
CA GLY A 9 12.85 -6.91 10.55
C GLY A 9 14.26 -6.64 10.02
N MET A 10 15.13 -6.00 10.81
CA MET A 10 16.51 -5.69 10.41
C MET A 10 17.48 -6.86 10.60
N VAL A 11 17.15 -7.83 11.46
CA VAL A 11 18.02 -8.97 11.80
C VAL A 11 18.56 -9.72 10.57
N PRO A 12 17.75 -10.14 9.58
CA PRO A 12 18.28 -10.84 8.41
C PRO A 12 19.27 -9.97 7.60
N MET A 13 19.03 -8.66 7.52
CA MET A 13 19.90 -7.75 6.80
C MET A 13 21.24 -7.55 7.53
N VAL A 14 21.19 -7.42 8.85
CA VAL A 14 22.39 -7.36 9.71
C VAL A 14 23.20 -8.65 9.59
N MET A 15 22.55 -9.81 9.48
CA MET A 15 23.23 -11.09 9.29
C MET A 15 23.98 -11.14 7.94
N VAL A 16 23.34 -10.73 6.84
CA VAL A 16 23.97 -10.66 5.52
C VAL A 16 25.16 -9.69 5.53
N LEU A 17 24.98 -8.50 6.14
CA LEU A 17 26.05 -7.53 6.31
C LEU A 17 27.23 -8.13 7.10
N GLY A 18 26.95 -8.85 8.17
CA GLY A 18 27.97 -9.53 8.98
C GLY A 18 28.78 -10.53 8.16
N VAL A 19 28.11 -11.39 7.38
CA VAL A 19 28.77 -12.39 6.53
C VAL A 19 29.64 -11.73 5.44
N VAL A 20 29.12 -10.71 4.77
CA VAL A 20 29.86 -10.01 3.71
C VAL A 20 31.06 -9.26 4.30
N THR A 21 30.87 -8.54 5.41
CA THR A 21 31.95 -7.83 6.10
C THR A 21 33.02 -8.80 6.59
N TRP A 22 32.63 -9.98 7.08
CA TRP A 22 33.57 -11.02 7.47
C TRP A 22 34.40 -11.54 6.29
N GLY A 23 33.79 -11.74 5.12
CA GLY A 23 34.52 -12.10 3.90
C GLY A 23 35.55 -11.04 3.48
N PHE A 24 35.19 -9.77 3.56
CA PHE A 24 36.13 -8.66 3.33
C PHE A 24 37.24 -8.62 4.40
N ALA A 25 36.91 -8.85 5.67
CA ALA A 25 37.89 -8.86 6.76
C ALA A 25 38.97 -9.93 6.51
N VAL A 26 38.56 -11.17 6.21
CA VAL A 26 39.49 -12.26 5.86
C VAL A 26 40.34 -11.91 4.66
N SER A 27 39.74 -11.33 3.61
CA SER A 27 40.46 -10.92 2.40
C SER A 27 41.51 -9.84 2.69
N HIS A 28 41.22 -8.89 3.58
CA HIS A 28 42.16 -7.85 4.00
C HIS A 28 43.29 -8.40 4.87
N VAL A 29 43.00 -9.36 5.75
CA VAL A 29 44.06 -10.05 6.52
C VAL A 29 45.01 -10.79 5.58
N LEU A 30 44.49 -11.48 4.57
CA LEU A 30 45.32 -12.23 3.62
C LEU A 30 46.23 -11.32 2.77
N LEU A 31 45.75 -10.14 2.39
CA LEU A 31 46.53 -9.19 1.58
C LEU A 31 47.47 -8.32 2.42
N PHE A 32 47.00 -7.83 3.57
CA PHE A 32 47.67 -6.75 4.32
C PHE A 32 48.09 -7.13 5.74
N GLY A 33 47.70 -8.29 6.26
CA GLY A 33 47.91 -8.65 7.66
C GLY A 33 49.37 -8.79 8.10
N GLY A 34 50.29 -8.97 7.14
CA GLY A 34 51.74 -8.96 7.41
C GLY A 34 52.37 -7.55 7.45
N VAL A 35 51.68 -6.52 6.97
CA VAL A 35 52.22 -5.17 6.80
C VAL A 35 51.52 -4.16 7.71
N LEU A 36 50.20 -4.23 7.79
CA LEU A 36 49.36 -3.29 8.52
C LEU A 36 48.82 -3.94 9.79
N ARG A 37 49.11 -3.33 10.93
CA ARG A 37 48.70 -3.87 12.24
C ARG A 37 47.18 -3.95 12.38
N GLU A 38 46.42 -3.05 11.75
CA GLU A 38 44.95 -3.06 11.81
C GLU A 38 44.33 -4.29 11.15
N PHE A 39 45.07 -4.94 10.24
CA PHE A 39 44.64 -6.14 9.52
C PHE A 39 45.37 -7.41 10.01
N GLY A 40 46.02 -7.37 11.17
CA GLY A 40 46.78 -8.50 11.70
C GLY A 40 45.92 -9.71 12.07
N THR A 41 44.67 -9.49 12.52
CA THR A 41 43.70 -10.55 12.79
C THR A 41 42.38 -10.27 12.09
N ALA A 42 41.59 -11.31 11.81
CA ALA A 42 40.28 -11.15 11.17
C ALA A 42 39.31 -10.30 12.00
N PHE A 43 39.43 -10.37 13.33
CA PHE A 43 38.61 -9.57 14.23
C PHE A 43 39.02 -8.09 14.19
N ASP A 44 40.32 -7.79 14.24
CA ASP A 44 40.82 -6.42 14.13
C ASP A 44 40.49 -5.82 12.76
N ALA A 45 40.63 -6.61 11.69
CA ALA A 45 40.26 -6.23 10.34
C ALA A 45 38.75 -5.91 10.24
N PHE A 46 37.88 -6.71 10.86
CA PHE A 46 36.44 -6.47 10.89
C PHE A 46 36.11 -5.10 11.51
N PHE A 47 36.66 -4.76 12.68
CA PHE A 47 36.43 -3.45 13.30
C PHE A 47 37.05 -2.30 12.52
N SER A 48 38.21 -2.53 11.90
CA SER A 48 38.89 -1.52 11.09
C SER A 48 38.09 -1.20 9.82
N LEU A 49 37.47 -2.20 9.20
CA LEU A 49 36.52 -2.01 8.10
C LEU A 49 35.28 -1.25 8.53
N TYR A 50 34.71 -1.53 9.70
CA TYR A 50 33.60 -0.72 10.23
C TYR A 50 34.00 0.75 10.48
N ARG A 51 35.21 0.99 10.98
CA ARG A 51 35.74 2.35 11.17
C ARG A 51 35.96 3.08 9.85
N SER A 52 36.42 2.39 8.81
CA SER A 52 36.66 3.03 7.50
C SER A 52 35.37 3.55 6.87
N VAL A 53 34.23 2.91 7.13
CA VAL A 53 32.91 3.39 6.68
C VAL A 53 32.51 4.73 7.35
N ILE A 54 33.01 5.00 8.55
CA ILE A 54 32.76 6.26 9.28
C ILE A 54 33.72 7.37 8.81
N GLY A 55 34.62 7.08 7.86
CA GLY A 55 35.57 8.04 7.30
C GLY A 55 36.95 8.02 7.96
N TRP A 56 37.39 6.87 8.46
CA TRP A 56 38.76 6.71 8.99
C TRP A 56 39.82 6.61 7.86
N ASP A 57 40.98 7.26 8.07
CA ASP A 57 42.09 7.43 7.12
C ASP A 57 42.99 6.17 6.95
N GLY A 58 42.40 5.00 6.70
CA GLY A 58 43.17 3.77 6.45
C GLY A 58 43.75 3.66 5.03
N TYR A 59 43.34 4.53 4.11
CA TYR A 59 43.64 4.41 2.68
C TYR A 59 45.14 4.52 2.37
N GLU A 60 45.83 5.51 2.96
CA GLU A 60 47.25 5.74 2.68
C GLU A 60 48.12 4.55 3.12
N GLY A 61 47.77 3.91 4.25
CA GLY A 61 48.43 2.69 4.71
C GLY A 61 48.27 1.53 3.73
N MET A 62 47.06 1.32 3.22
CA MET A 62 46.77 0.27 2.24
C MET A 62 47.48 0.52 0.89
N ARG A 63 47.49 1.78 0.43
CA ARG A 63 48.17 2.18 -0.80
C ARG A 63 49.70 2.04 -0.70
N ALA A 64 50.27 2.34 0.46
CA ALA A 64 51.70 2.16 0.71
C ALA A 64 52.10 0.69 0.78
N ALA A 65 51.22 -0.19 1.29
CA ALA A 65 51.47 -1.63 1.36
C ALA A 65 51.40 -2.30 -0.02
N ASP A 66 50.38 -2.00 -0.81
CA ASP A 66 50.27 -2.44 -2.21
C ASP A 66 49.61 -1.35 -3.07
N PRO A 67 50.35 -0.74 -4.02
CA PRO A 67 49.84 0.35 -4.85
C PRO A 67 48.65 -0.02 -5.74
N PHE A 68 48.44 -1.31 -6.03
CA PHE A 68 47.36 -1.79 -6.89
C PHE A 68 46.20 -2.36 -6.07
N TRP A 69 46.48 -3.33 -5.19
CA TRP A 69 45.45 -4.01 -4.40
C TRP A 69 44.89 -3.13 -3.28
N GLY A 70 45.68 -2.22 -2.71
CA GLY A 70 45.22 -1.29 -1.68
C GLY A 70 44.04 -0.45 -2.16
N PRO A 71 44.19 0.35 -3.23
CA PRO A 71 43.10 1.15 -3.77
C PRO A 71 41.92 0.32 -4.30
N ALA A 72 42.18 -0.82 -4.93
CA ALA A 72 41.13 -1.68 -5.47
C ALA A 72 40.23 -2.26 -4.35
N MET A 73 40.83 -2.79 -3.28
CA MET A 73 40.10 -3.35 -2.15
C MET A 73 39.39 -2.27 -1.34
N PHE A 74 40.02 -1.12 -1.14
CA PHE A 74 39.39 0.03 -0.50
C PHE A 74 38.16 0.50 -1.29
N ALA A 75 38.29 0.72 -2.60
CA ALA A 75 37.16 1.15 -3.44
C ALA A 75 36.02 0.12 -3.44
N LEU A 76 36.34 -1.16 -3.55
CA LEU A 76 35.34 -2.24 -3.50
C LEU A 76 34.61 -2.28 -2.16
N TRP A 77 35.34 -2.14 -1.05
CA TRP A 77 34.75 -2.04 0.28
C TRP A 77 33.89 -0.80 0.45
N THR A 78 34.35 0.38 0.02
CA THR A 78 33.61 1.64 0.11
C THR A 78 32.31 1.58 -0.69
N VAL A 79 32.34 1.04 -1.92
CA VAL A 79 31.13 0.84 -2.73
C VAL A 79 30.19 -0.13 -2.02
N ALA A 80 30.68 -1.31 -1.60
CA ALA A 80 29.85 -2.30 -0.91
C ALA A 80 29.23 -1.73 0.37
N GLY A 81 30.03 -1.10 1.25
CA GLY A 81 29.59 -0.51 2.50
C GLY A 81 28.56 0.61 2.30
N THR A 82 28.75 1.45 1.28
CA THR A 82 27.78 2.50 0.92
C THR A 82 26.46 1.89 0.49
N PHE A 83 26.49 0.89 -0.40
CA PHE A 83 25.29 0.17 -0.83
C PHE A 83 24.57 -0.49 0.35
N PHE A 84 25.29 -1.13 1.27
CA PHE A 84 24.68 -1.74 2.45
C PHE A 84 24.01 -0.71 3.36
N ILE A 85 24.69 0.37 3.72
CA ILE A 85 24.11 1.43 4.56
C ILE A 85 22.89 2.05 3.89
N SER A 86 22.99 2.41 2.61
CA SER A 86 21.86 2.96 1.86
C SER A 86 20.70 1.97 1.79
N SER A 87 20.96 0.69 1.54
CA SER A 87 19.91 -0.33 1.49
C SER A 87 19.19 -0.51 2.83
N MET A 88 19.91 -0.46 3.95
CA MET A 88 19.29 -0.49 5.28
C MET A 88 18.43 0.76 5.52
N PHE A 89 18.96 1.93 5.16
CA PHE A 89 18.23 3.20 5.31
C PHE A 89 16.92 3.20 4.52
N PHE A 90 16.95 2.73 3.26
CA PHE A 90 15.75 2.58 2.44
C PHE A 90 14.76 1.57 3.02
N ALA A 91 15.25 0.45 3.57
CA ALA A 91 14.37 -0.52 4.22
C ALA A 91 13.65 0.09 5.44
N VAL A 92 14.35 0.90 6.25
CA VAL A 92 13.74 1.61 7.38
C VAL A 92 12.71 2.62 6.91
N LEU A 93 13.02 3.41 5.88
CA LEU A 93 12.11 4.40 5.32
C LEU A 93 10.85 3.75 4.73
N ALA A 94 11.01 2.67 3.97
CA ALA A 94 9.89 1.94 3.38
C ALA A 94 8.95 1.38 4.45
N GLU A 95 9.49 0.85 5.55
CA GLU A 95 8.69 0.39 6.68
C GLU A 95 7.95 1.55 7.38
N ALA A 96 8.61 2.71 7.52
CA ALA A 96 8.00 3.90 8.12
C ALA A 96 6.83 4.43 7.25
N ASP A 97 7.03 4.52 5.94
CA ASP A 97 6.00 4.96 4.99
C ASP A 97 4.82 3.98 4.95
N LEU A 98 5.09 2.67 4.95
CA LEU A 98 4.06 1.65 5.02
C LEU A 98 3.21 1.79 6.28
N HIS A 99 3.84 2.06 7.43
CA HIS A 99 3.11 2.23 8.68
C HIS A 99 2.22 3.48 8.67
N VAL A 100 2.72 4.59 8.12
CA VAL A 100 1.92 5.82 7.96
C VAL A 100 0.76 5.61 6.99
N ALA A 101 0.98 4.92 5.87
CA ALA A 101 -0.06 4.60 4.89
C ALA A 101 -1.16 3.73 5.51
N LEU A 102 -0.80 2.64 6.19
CA LEU A 102 -1.75 1.74 6.86
C LEU A 102 -2.56 2.45 7.95
N THR A 103 -1.91 3.34 8.71
CA THR A 103 -2.59 4.11 9.77
C THR A 103 -3.58 5.12 9.17
N ARG A 104 -3.21 5.72 8.03
CA ARG A 104 -4.08 6.65 7.29
C ARG A 104 -5.31 5.95 6.72
N ASP A 105 -5.14 4.77 6.14
CA ASP A 105 -6.25 3.97 5.61
C ASP A 105 -7.20 3.51 6.72
N ALA A 106 -6.66 3.08 7.86
CA ALA A 106 -7.46 2.72 9.03
C ALA A 106 -8.24 3.92 9.60
N GLN A 107 -7.62 5.10 9.68
CA GLN A 107 -8.32 6.33 10.10
C GLN A 107 -9.40 6.75 9.10
N GLN A 108 -9.15 6.66 7.79
CA GLN A 108 -10.14 6.99 6.78
C GLN A 108 -11.35 6.06 6.82
N GLY A 109 -11.14 4.76 7.06
CA GLY A 109 -12.22 3.80 7.28
C GLY A 109 -13.07 4.12 8.53
N LEU A 110 -12.42 4.55 9.62
CA LEU A 110 -13.11 4.96 10.84
C LEU A 110 -13.94 6.24 10.63
N ILE A 111 -13.38 7.23 9.92
CA ILE A 111 -14.09 8.47 9.60
C ILE A 111 -15.30 8.18 8.71
N ALA A 112 -15.14 7.33 7.69
CA ALA A 112 -16.22 6.94 6.78
C ALA A 112 -17.35 6.21 7.51
N THR A 113 -17.01 5.31 8.44
CA THR A 113 -18.02 4.63 9.26
C THR A 113 -18.72 5.59 10.22
N LEU A 114 -18.00 6.48 10.90
CA LEU A 114 -18.59 7.50 11.76
C LEU A 114 -19.51 8.46 10.99
N THR A 115 -19.14 8.89 9.79
CA THR A 115 -20.01 9.71 8.94
C THR A 115 -21.26 8.95 8.51
N SER A 116 -21.14 7.67 8.14
CA SER A 116 -22.31 6.85 7.77
C SER A 116 -23.29 6.67 8.94
N VAL A 117 -22.78 6.48 10.17
CA VAL A 117 -23.60 6.33 11.38
C VAL A 117 -24.27 7.66 11.71
N TYR A 118 -23.52 8.77 11.70
CA TYR A 118 -24.07 10.10 11.96
C TYR A 118 -25.19 10.44 10.98
N ASP A 119 -24.97 10.16 9.70
CA ASP A 119 -25.98 10.40 8.66
C ASP A 119 -27.23 9.51 8.83
N SER A 120 -27.06 8.26 9.27
CA SER A 120 -28.20 7.37 9.58
C SER A 120 -29.03 7.89 10.76
N ILE A 121 -28.38 8.40 11.81
CA ILE A 121 -29.04 8.97 13.00
C ILE A 121 -29.76 10.26 12.63
N MET A 122 -29.12 11.14 11.85
CA MET A 122 -29.73 12.38 11.41
C MET A 122 -30.94 12.15 10.50
N ARG A 123 -30.86 11.16 9.59
CA ARG A 123 -32.02 10.71 8.81
C ARG A 123 -33.16 10.20 9.70
N ALA A 124 -32.85 9.44 10.76
CA ALA A 124 -33.86 8.97 11.71
C ALA A 124 -34.49 10.12 12.52
N GLN A 125 -33.69 11.10 12.97
CA GLN A 125 -34.19 12.27 13.70
C GLN A 125 -35.05 13.17 12.81
N ARG A 126 -34.67 13.38 11.55
CA ARG A 126 -35.47 14.16 10.60
C ARG A 126 -36.84 13.51 10.35
N ARG A 127 -36.90 12.18 10.22
CA ARG A 127 -38.17 11.44 10.14
C ARG A 127 -39.02 11.60 11.41
N ARG A 128 -38.41 11.65 12.59
CA ARG A 128 -39.14 11.91 13.85
C ARG A 128 -39.72 13.32 13.90
N ALA A 129 -38.96 14.33 13.47
CA ALA A 129 -39.45 15.71 13.40
C ALA A 129 -40.64 15.84 12.44
N GLU A 130 -40.59 15.17 11.28
CA GLU A 130 -41.72 15.10 10.34
C GLU A 130 -42.96 14.43 10.99
N LEU A 131 -42.78 13.32 11.71
CA LEU A 131 -43.88 12.65 12.43
C LEU A 131 -44.51 13.52 13.52
N ILE A 132 -43.70 14.30 14.26
CA ILE A 132 -44.20 15.25 15.27
C ILE A 132 -44.99 16.37 14.60
N SER A 133 -44.52 16.87 13.45
CA SER A 133 -45.24 17.89 12.70
C SER A 133 -46.60 17.37 12.18
N LEU A 134 -46.63 16.13 11.68
CA LEU A 134 -47.85 15.46 11.20
C LEU A 134 -48.86 15.23 12.33
N THR A 135 -48.41 14.86 13.54
CA THR A 135 -49.31 14.69 14.69
C THR A 135 -49.93 16.00 15.13
N GLY A 136 -49.20 17.12 15.05
CA GLY A 136 -49.75 18.46 15.27
C GLY A 136 -50.88 18.81 14.29
N VAL A 137 -50.67 18.54 12.99
CA VAL A 137 -51.68 18.77 11.93
C VAL A 137 -52.94 17.93 12.18
N VAL A 138 -52.78 16.64 12.50
CA VAL A 138 -53.91 15.74 12.80
C VAL A 138 -54.69 16.21 14.04
N ARG A 139 -54.00 16.68 15.08
CA ARG A 139 -54.64 17.19 16.30
C ARG A 139 -55.45 18.47 16.03
N HIS A 140 -54.93 19.37 15.21
CA HIS A 140 -55.66 20.57 14.78
C HIS A 140 -56.85 20.25 13.88
N ALA A 141 -56.71 19.31 12.95
CA ALA A 141 -57.83 18.84 12.12
C ALA A 141 -58.94 18.22 12.98
N ARG A 142 -58.57 17.40 13.97
CA ARG A 142 -59.52 16.79 14.92
C ARG A 142 -60.22 17.83 15.81
N ALA A 143 -59.49 18.84 16.28
CA ALA A 143 -60.09 19.93 17.06
C ALA A 143 -61.07 20.77 16.22
N ARG A 144 -60.75 21.06 14.95
CA ARG A 144 -61.68 21.72 14.01
C ARG A 144 -62.92 20.87 13.74
N LEU A 145 -62.76 19.55 13.58
CA LEU A 145 -63.87 18.62 13.40
C LEU A 145 -64.77 18.53 14.65
N ALA A 146 -64.19 18.57 15.85
CA ALA A 146 -64.94 18.56 17.11
C ALA A 146 -65.71 19.87 17.38
N ALA A 147 -65.25 20.98 16.82
CA ALA A 147 -65.92 22.28 16.93
C ALA A 147 -67.10 22.44 15.94
N LEU A 148 -67.31 21.50 15.01
CA LEU A 148 -68.46 21.54 14.12
C LEU A 148 -69.74 21.12 14.88
N PRO A 149 -70.80 21.95 14.85
CA PRO A 149 -72.02 21.70 15.61
C PRO A 149 -72.67 20.37 15.18
N HIS A 150 -72.94 19.51 16.16
CA HIS A 150 -73.40 18.11 16.07
C HIS A 150 -74.72 17.85 15.30
N ARG A 151 -75.26 18.81 14.55
CA ARG A 151 -76.63 18.74 14.01
C ARG A 151 -76.77 18.68 12.49
N ALA A 152 -75.69 18.57 11.72
CA ALA A 152 -75.79 18.27 10.30
C ALA A 152 -74.68 17.29 9.87
N MET A 153 -75.08 16.22 9.19
CA MET A 153 -74.22 15.28 8.45
C MET A 153 -73.45 14.23 9.27
N ARG A 154 -74.16 13.46 10.10
CA ARG A 154 -73.82 12.03 10.24
C ARG A 154 -74.23 11.34 8.94
N THR A 155 -73.28 11.09 8.04
CA THR A 155 -73.24 9.96 7.07
C THR A 155 -72.22 10.15 5.93
N PRO A 156 -71.93 11.35 5.38
CA PRO A 156 -70.97 11.48 4.26
C PRO A 156 -69.51 11.74 4.71
N ALA A 157 -69.29 12.35 5.87
CA ALA A 157 -67.96 12.82 6.26
C ALA A 157 -67.02 11.70 6.75
N GLU A 158 -67.56 10.65 7.36
CA GLU A 158 -66.76 9.50 7.82
C GLU A 158 -66.34 8.59 6.67
N SER A 159 -67.16 8.44 5.62
CA SER A 159 -66.76 7.70 4.42
C SER A 159 -65.66 8.43 3.66
N LEU A 160 -65.75 9.75 3.51
CA LEU A 160 -64.71 10.57 2.86
C LEU A 160 -63.39 10.55 3.62
N LEU A 161 -63.41 10.50 4.96
CA LEU A 161 -62.20 10.43 5.76
C LEU A 161 -61.53 9.05 5.67
N GLY A 162 -62.31 7.96 5.61
CA GLY A 162 -61.81 6.61 5.37
C GLY A 162 -61.20 6.45 3.99
N GLU A 163 -61.86 6.98 2.96
CA GLU A 163 -61.41 6.93 1.57
C GLU A 163 -60.13 7.75 1.36
N ALA A 164 -60.03 8.94 1.97
CA ALA A 164 -58.80 9.74 1.94
C ALA A 164 -57.61 9.05 2.64
N LEU A 165 -57.87 8.27 3.69
CA LEU A 165 -56.84 7.53 4.41
C LEU A 165 -56.31 6.34 3.60
N GLU A 166 -57.21 5.62 2.92
CA GLU A 166 -56.86 4.54 1.98
C GLU A 166 -56.05 5.07 0.78
N LEU A 167 -56.46 6.20 0.21
CA LEU A 167 -55.75 6.84 -0.91
C LEU A 167 -54.33 7.31 -0.50
N SER A 168 -54.19 7.80 0.72
CA SER A 168 -52.89 8.16 1.32
C SER A 168 -51.99 6.94 1.55
N ARG A 169 -52.56 5.81 2.00
CA ARG A 169 -51.83 4.55 2.15
C ARG A 169 -51.36 3.99 0.81
N MET A 170 -52.23 3.97 -0.21
CA MET A 170 -51.85 3.51 -1.55
C MET A 170 -50.70 4.33 -2.13
N THR A 171 -50.77 5.66 -2.06
CA THR A 171 -49.71 6.53 -2.56
C THR A 171 -48.40 6.39 -1.77
N ALA A 172 -48.45 6.11 -0.47
CA ALA A 172 -47.26 5.82 0.33
C ALA A 172 -46.60 4.49 -0.05
N ILE A 173 -47.39 3.45 -0.34
CA ILE A 173 -46.87 2.14 -0.78
C ILE A 173 -46.23 2.25 -2.16
N GLU A 174 -46.86 2.98 -3.09
CA GLU A 174 -46.33 3.21 -4.44
C GLU A 174 -45.01 4.01 -4.42
N ARG A 175 -44.88 4.99 -3.53
CA ARG A 175 -43.61 5.71 -3.33
C ARG A 175 -42.51 4.82 -2.73
N LEU A 176 -42.88 3.88 -1.88
CA LEU A 176 -41.93 2.93 -1.29
C LEU A 176 -41.49 1.87 -2.31
N SER A 177 -42.39 1.38 -3.17
CA SER A 177 -42.03 0.42 -4.21
C SER A 177 -41.09 1.06 -5.23
N THR A 178 -41.42 2.26 -5.73
CA THR A 178 -40.59 2.99 -6.69
C THR A 178 -39.22 3.38 -6.12
N ALA A 179 -39.14 3.74 -4.84
CA ALA A 179 -37.86 4.00 -4.19
C ALA A 179 -37.00 2.72 -4.06
N LYS A 180 -37.62 1.58 -3.77
CA LYS A 180 -36.92 0.29 -3.68
C LYS A 180 -36.41 -0.18 -5.04
N GLU A 181 -37.19 0.02 -6.10
CA GLU A 181 -36.77 -0.29 -7.47
C GLU A 181 -35.56 0.56 -7.90
N ARG A 182 -35.56 1.86 -7.59
CA ARG A 182 -34.39 2.72 -7.85
C ARG A 182 -33.16 2.25 -7.12
N GLN A 183 -33.30 1.85 -5.85
CA GLN A 183 -32.17 1.35 -5.06
C GLN A 183 -31.60 0.04 -5.63
N LEU A 184 -32.46 -0.88 -6.08
CA LEU A 184 -32.03 -2.12 -6.73
C LEU A 184 -31.35 -1.83 -8.08
N GLN A 185 -31.84 -0.85 -8.83
CA GLN A 185 -31.25 -0.44 -10.10
C GLN A 185 -29.87 0.19 -9.90
N GLU A 186 -29.72 1.07 -8.91
CA GLU A 186 -28.42 1.65 -8.55
C GLU A 186 -27.41 0.57 -8.11
N GLN A 187 -27.86 -0.44 -7.36
CA GLN A 187 -27.01 -1.58 -6.99
C GLN A 187 -26.56 -2.39 -8.20
N ALA A 188 -27.48 -2.71 -9.13
CA ALA A 188 -27.16 -3.42 -10.36
C ALA A 188 -26.17 -2.64 -11.25
N GLU A 189 -26.32 -1.31 -11.33
CA GLU A 189 -25.37 -0.45 -12.04
C GLU A 189 -23.98 -0.43 -11.38
N GLN A 190 -23.93 -0.42 -10.04
CA GLN A 190 -22.66 -0.50 -9.32
C GLN A 190 -21.95 -1.84 -9.53
N GLU A 191 -22.67 -2.96 -9.50
CA GLU A 191 -22.10 -4.28 -9.80
C GLU A 191 -21.59 -4.36 -11.25
N THR A 192 -22.33 -3.76 -12.19
CA THR A 192 -21.91 -3.67 -13.59
C THR A 192 -20.67 -2.78 -13.76
N GLN A 193 -20.53 -1.71 -12.98
CA GLN A 193 -19.32 -0.90 -12.99
C GLN A 193 -18.13 -1.61 -12.34
N GLN A 194 -18.35 -2.38 -11.26
CA GLN A 194 -17.30 -3.15 -10.61
C GLN A 194 -16.76 -4.24 -11.52
N THR A 195 -17.62 -4.98 -12.20
CA THR A 195 -17.21 -6.02 -13.17
C THR A 195 -16.37 -5.42 -14.31
N LYS A 196 -16.78 -4.28 -14.89
CA LYS A 196 -15.99 -3.55 -15.89
C LYS A 196 -14.61 -3.10 -15.38
N ARG A 197 -14.50 -2.71 -14.09
CA ARG A 197 -13.22 -2.32 -13.49
C ARG A 197 -12.28 -3.52 -13.32
N VAL A 198 -12.81 -4.67 -12.92
CA VAL A 198 -12.03 -5.91 -12.80
C VAL A 198 -11.52 -6.36 -14.18
N GLU A 199 -12.38 -6.36 -15.20
CA GLU A 199 -11.99 -6.70 -16.57
C GLU A 199 -10.91 -5.76 -17.12
N ALA A 200 -11.02 -4.44 -16.85
CA ALA A 200 -10.00 -3.48 -17.23
C ALA A 200 -8.66 -3.68 -16.51
N LEU A 201 -8.68 -4.16 -15.26
CA LEU A 201 -7.48 -4.52 -14.50
C LEU A 201 -6.83 -5.78 -15.08
N ASP A 202 -7.60 -6.82 -15.39
CA ASP A 202 -7.09 -8.05 -16.00
C ASP A 202 -6.39 -7.77 -17.33
N LEU A 203 -6.95 -6.87 -18.15
CA LEU A 203 -6.35 -6.47 -19.43
C LEU A 203 -5.06 -5.65 -19.25
N ARG A 204 -4.90 -4.93 -18.14
CA ARG A 204 -3.64 -4.26 -17.78
C ARG A 204 -2.60 -5.28 -17.30
N VAL A 205 -3.00 -6.23 -16.46
CA VAL A 205 -2.13 -7.31 -15.97
C VAL A 205 -1.62 -8.14 -17.15
N ALA A 206 -2.50 -8.54 -18.08
CA ALA A 206 -2.12 -9.28 -19.28
C ALA A 206 -1.08 -8.54 -20.14
N ARG A 207 -1.21 -7.21 -20.30
CA ARG A 207 -0.21 -6.38 -21.01
C ARG A 207 1.14 -6.33 -20.29
N VAL A 208 1.14 -6.22 -18.96
CA VAL A 208 2.38 -6.23 -18.17
C VAL A 208 3.07 -7.59 -18.30
N VAL A 209 2.34 -8.70 -18.20
CA VAL A 209 2.89 -10.05 -18.37
C VAL A 209 3.48 -10.24 -19.77
N ALA A 210 2.78 -9.80 -20.83
CA ALA A 210 3.30 -9.86 -22.19
C ALA A 210 4.60 -9.05 -22.37
N SER A 211 4.67 -7.85 -21.77
CA SER A 211 5.88 -7.01 -21.78
C SER A 211 7.05 -7.71 -21.09
N VAL A 212 6.83 -8.28 -19.89
CA VAL A 212 7.86 -9.02 -19.15
C VAL A 212 8.39 -10.20 -19.95
N ASN A 213 7.51 -10.99 -20.59
CA ASN A 213 7.92 -12.12 -21.42
C ASN A 213 8.76 -11.68 -22.64
N SER A 214 8.41 -10.55 -23.26
CA SER A 214 9.20 -9.99 -24.37
C SER A 214 10.60 -9.53 -23.91
N LEU A 215 10.70 -8.94 -22.72
CA LEU A 215 11.98 -8.55 -22.13
C LEU A 215 12.84 -9.77 -21.78
N GLN A 216 12.25 -10.83 -21.23
CA GLN A 216 12.98 -12.08 -20.98
C GLN A 216 13.50 -12.72 -22.28
N ALA A 217 12.71 -12.71 -23.35
CA ALA A 217 13.14 -13.23 -24.66
C ALA A 217 14.28 -12.41 -25.28
N THR A 218 14.24 -11.08 -25.15
CA THR A 218 15.33 -10.22 -25.63
C THR A 218 16.61 -10.40 -24.80
N LEU A 219 16.50 -10.53 -23.48
CA LEU A 219 17.63 -10.79 -22.59
C LEU A 219 18.32 -12.12 -22.94
N LYS A 220 17.54 -13.18 -23.16
CA LYS A 220 18.08 -14.48 -23.60
C LYS A 220 18.84 -14.39 -24.93
N LYS A 221 18.31 -13.66 -25.92
CA LYS A 221 19.01 -13.43 -27.20
C LYS A 221 20.33 -12.67 -27.01
N VAL A 222 20.37 -11.70 -26.11
CA VAL A 222 21.60 -10.95 -25.79
C VAL A 222 22.63 -11.86 -25.13
N GLU A 223 22.22 -12.75 -24.25
CA GLU A 223 23.09 -13.76 -23.64
C GLU A 223 23.66 -14.74 -24.67
N GLU A 224 22.82 -15.25 -25.59
CA GLU A 224 23.25 -16.12 -26.70
C GLU A 224 24.25 -15.41 -27.62
N GLN A 225 24.02 -14.14 -27.95
CA GLN A 225 24.97 -13.33 -28.75
C GLN A 225 26.29 -13.08 -28.02
N ARG A 226 26.25 -12.87 -26.70
CA ARG A 226 27.46 -12.71 -25.88
C ARG A 226 28.26 -14.02 -25.82
N ALA A 227 27.58 -15.16 -25.66
CA ALA A 227 28.22 -16.48 -25.68
C ALA A 227 28.90 -16.74 -27.05
N ALA A 228 28.20 -16.51 -28.16
CA ALA A 228 28.75 -16.67 -29.51
C ALA A 228 29.95 -15.74 -29.77
N LYS A 229 29.93 -14.51 -29.25
CA LYS A 229 31.06 -13.57 -29.40
C LYS A 229 32.26 -13.96 -28.53
N ALA A 230 32.03 -14.60 -27.39
CA ALA A 230 33.11 -15.11 -26.52
C ALA A 230 33.84 -16.32 -27.14
N GLU A 231 33.18 -17.09 -28.02
CA GLU A 231 33.80 -18.20 -28.77
C GLU A 231 34.56 -17.76 -30.03
N GLY A 232 34.87 -16.46 -30.16
CA GLY A 232 35.68 -15.88 -31.24
C GLY A 232 37.09 -16.51 -31.39
N PRO A 233 37.71 -16.32 -32.57
CA PRO A 233 38.34 -17.38 -33.37
C PRO A 233 39.68 -17.85 -32.80
N LYS A 234 39.71 -19.10 -32.29
CA LYS A 234 40.95 -19.82 -31.96
C LYS A 234 41.64 -20.52 -33.15
N LYS A 235 41.20 -20.27 -34.38
CA LYS A 235 41.89 -20.64 -35.63
C LYS A 235 42.34 -19.31 -36.22
N ASP A 236 43.61 -18.91 -36.17
CA ASP A 236 44.57 -19.22 -37.23
C ASP A 236 46.05 -19.00 -36.82
N ALA A 237 46.40 -19.07 -35.53
CA ALA A 237 47.77 -18.80 -35.06
C ALA A 237 48.75 -20.01 -35.15
N LYS A 238 48.56 -20.91 -36.13
CA LYS A 238 49.48 -22.03 -36.42
C LYS A 238 49.78 -22.14 -37.92
N ALA A 239 50.39 -21.11 -38.49
CA ALA A 239 51.14 -21.20 -39.74
C ALA A 239 52.16 -20.05 -39.77
N GLY A 240 53.43 -20.36 -39.51
CA GLY A 240 54.53 -19.41 -39.43
C GLY A 240 55.66 -19.97 -38.61
#